data_AF-A0A1H9GCS2-F1
#
_entry.id   AF-A0A1H9GCS2-F1
#
_cell.length_a   1.000
_cell.length_b   1.000
_cell.length_c   1.000
_cell.angle_alpha   90.00
_cell.angle_beta   90.00
_cell.angle_gamma   90.00
#
_symmetry.space_group_name_H-M   'P 1'
#
loop_
_entity.id
_entity.type
_entity.pdbx_description
1 polymer ?
#
loop_
_entity_poly.entity_id
_entity_poly.type
_entity_poly.pdbx_seq_one_letter_code
_entity_poly.pdbx_strand_id
1 'polypeptide(L)'
;MKAAFWRFAHMRYQGRKPMLLTDIAAFTWFTFFALVYGCAVLAGWKPGIAEALVGIVLVGLPLVGGVLHRRIRLEAAKGPDALYRKRIEASR
;
A
#
# COMPACT_ATOMS: atom_id res chain seq x y z
N MET A 1 4.22 -14.50 7.18
CA MET A 1 3.58 -13.28 6.62
C MET A 1 3.25 -13.37 5.13
N LYS A 2 4.16 -13.83 4.25
CA LYS A 2 3.91 -13.91 2.79
C LYS A 2 2.68 -14.75 2.41
N ALA A 3 2.46 -15.90 3.04
CA ALA A 3 1.30 -16.76 2.79
C ALA A 3 -0.04 -16.07 3.06
N ALA A 4 -0.17 -15.41 4.22
CA ALA A 4 -1.39 -14.70 4.60
C ALA A 4 -1.71 -13.53 3.65
N PHE A 5 -0.68 -12.79 3.22
CA PHE A 5 -0.81 -11.71 2.24
C PHE A 5 -1.36 -12.23 0.90
N TRP A 6 -0.77 -13.28 0.33
CA TRP A 6 -1.22 -13.82 -0.96
C TRP A 6 -2.57 -14.51 -0.86
N ARG A 7 -2.90 -15.11 0.29
CA ARG A 7 -4.25 -15.63 0.56
C ARG A 7 -5.28 -14.51 0.55
N PHE A 8 -5.01 -13.39 1.23
CA PHE A 8 -5.87 -12.20 1.18
C PHE A 8 -5.99 -11.63 -0.25
N ALA A 9 -4.86 -11.47 -0.95
CA ALA A 9 -4.82 -10.95 -2.31
C ALA A 9 -5.68 -11.80 -3.26
N HIS A 10 -5.54 -13.12 -3.20
CA HIS A 10 -6.37 -14.02 -4.00
C HIS A 10 -7.85 -13.90 -3.64
N MET A 11 -8.24 -14.03 -2.36
CA MET A 11 -9.64 -13.92 -1.94
C MET A 11 -10.29 -12.59 -2.36
N ARG A 12 -9.56 -11.48 -2.29
CA ARG A 12 -10.09 -10.14 -2.53
C ARG A 12 -10.08 -9.71 -4.01
N TYR A 13 -9.16 -10.26 -4.82
CA TYR A 13 -8.92 -9.84 -6.21
C TYR A 13 -9.09 -10.97 -7.25
N GLN A 14 -9.48 -12.18 -6.87
CA GLN A 14 -9.79 -13.25 -7.83
C GLN A 14 -10.95 -12.87 -8.77
N GLY A 15 -11.97 -12.18 -8.25
CA GLY A 15 -13.11 -11.69 -9.05
C GLY A 15 -13.10 -10.18 -9.29
N ARG A 16 -12.07 -9.45 -8.83
CA ARG A 16 -12.00 -7.98 -8.91
C ARG A 16 -10.67 -7.55 -9.48
N LYS A 17 -10.70 -6.76 -10.56
CA LYS A 17 -9.48 -6.24 -11.17
C LYS A 17 -8.84 -5.18 -10.26
N PRO A 18 -7.59 -5.36 -9.78
CA PRO A 18 -6.89 -4.33 -9.03
C PRO A 18 -6.65 -3.11 -9.94
N MET A 19 -7.21 -1.96 -9.56
CA MET A 19 -7.24 -0.76 -10.41
C MET A 19 -5.97 0.07 -10.24
N LEU A 20 -5.43 0.58 -11.35
CA LEU A 20 -4.30 1.52 -11.33
C LEU A 20 -4.64 2.80 -10.55
N LEU A 21 -5.90 3.23 -10.60
CA LEU A 21 -6.37 4.44 -9.93
C LEU A 21 -6.19 4.36 -8.40
N THR A 22 -6.31 3.16 -7.81
CA THR A 22 -6.03 2.94 -6.39
C THR A 22 -4.56 3.18 -6.03
N ASP A 23 -3.63 2.76 -6.90
CA ASP A 23 -2.20 3.04 -6.72
C ASP A 23 -1.96 4.56 -6.76
N ILE A 24 -2.51 5.22 -7.78
CA ILE A 24 -2.36 6.68 -7.98
C ILE A 24 -2.89 7.42 -6.76
N ALA A 25 -4.11 7.12 -6.31
CA ALA A 25 -4.71 7.76 -5.14
C ALA A 25 -3.85 7.56 -3.89
N ALA A 26 -3.33 6.35 -3.64
CA ALA A 26 -2.48 6.07 -2.49
C ALA A 26 -1.15 6.83 -2.55
N PHE A 27 -0.48 6.86 -3.71
CA PHE A 27 0.78 7.59 -3.85
C PHE A 27 0.59 9.10 -3.81
N THR A 28 -0.48 9.64 -4.42
CA THR A 28 -0.82 11.07 -4.32
C THR A 28 -1.09 11.46 -2.88
N TRP A 29 -1.85 10.65 -2.13
CA TRP A 29 -2.09 10.88 -0.69
C TRP A 29 -0.76 10.88 0.08
N PHE A 30 0.07 9.85 -0.09
CA PHE A 30 1.38 9.76 0.54
C PHE A 30 2.22 11.01 0.25
N THR A 31 2.35 11.39 -1.01
CA THR A 31 3.16 12.54 -1.43
C THR A 31 2.64 13.83 -0.83
N PHE A 32 1.32 14.05 -0.83
CA PHE A 32 0.72 15.24 -0.25
C PHE A 32 1.06 15.37 1.24
N PHE A 33 0.77 14.35 2.05
CA PHE A 33 1.03 14.41 3.49
C PHE A 33 2.52 14.44 3.82
N ALA A 34 3.36 13.71 3.07
CA ALA A 34 4.80 13.76 3.26
C ALA A 34 5.36 15.17 3.01
N LEU A 35 4.88 15.85 1.97
CA LEU A 35 5.26 17.23 1.67
C LEU A 35 4.77 18.21 2.72
N VAL A 36 3.49 18.16 3.09
CA VAL A 36 2.92 19.07 4.10
C VAL A 36 3.63 18.90 5.45
N TYR A 37 3.77 17.66 5.91
CA TYR A 37 4.42 17.35 7.19
C TYR A 37 5.91 17.71 7.15
N GLY A 38 6.61 17.37 6.07
CA GLY A 38 8.01 17.72 5.88
C GLY A 38 8.25 19.23 5.86
N CYS A 39 7.46 19.98 5.09
CA CYS A 39 7.55 21.44 5.04
C CYS A 39 7.26 22.09 6.40
N ALA A 40 6.27 21.60 7.14
CA ALA A 40 5.96 22.13 8.47
C ALA A 40 7.14 21.92 9.44
N VAL A 41 7.75 20.73 9.45
CA VAL A 41 8.94 20.44 10.27
C VAL A 41 10.12 21.32 9.85
N LEU A 42 10.34 21.50 8.54
CA LEU A 42 11.39 22.39 8.02
C LEU A 42 11.14 23.86 8.36
N ALA A 43 9.88 24.27 8.49
CA ALA A 43 9.49 25.62 8.94
C ALA A 43 9.62 25.82 10.46
N GLY A 44 10.16 24.84 11.19
CA GLY A 44 10.42 24.94 12.63
C GLY A 44 9.29 24.40 13.52
N TRP A 45 8.27 23.76 12.95
CA TRP A 45 7.28 23.03 13.75
C TRP A 45 7.96 21.83 14.43
N LYS A 46 7.79 21.73 15.75
CA LYS A 46 8.28 20.63 16.57
C LYS A 46 7.10 19.77 17.02
N PRO A 47 6.73 18.74 16.24
CA PRO A 47 5.59 17.90 16.58
C PRO A 47 5.82 17.17 17.90
N GLY A 48 4.81 17.16 18.76
CA GLY A 48 4.76 16.29 19.92
C GLY A 48 4.64 14.81 19.52
N ILE A 49 4.73 13.91 20.50
CA ILE A 49 4.69 12.46 20.26
C ILE A 49 3.41 12.04 19.52
N ALA A 50 2.25 12.57 19.94
CA ALA A 50 0.97 12.25 19.31
C ALA A 50 0.92 12.71 17.85
N GLU A 51 1.39 13.93 17.56
CA GLU A 51 1.42 14.50 16.21
C GLU A 51 2.41 13.75 15.30
N ALA A 52 3.53 13.31 15.86
CA ALA A 52 4.49 12.44 15.18
C ALA A 52 3.87 11.09 14.80
N LEU A 53 3.15 10.45 15.73
CA LEU A 53 2.46 9.20 15.44
C LEU A 53 1.38 9.36 14.38
N VAL A 54 0.58 10.44 14.44
CA VAL A 54 -0.42 10.74 13.42
C VAL A 54 0.24 10.98 12.06
N GLY A 55 1.33 11.75 12.01
CA GLY A 55 2.11 11.96 10.78
C GLY A 55 2.63 10.64 10.19
N ILE A 56 3.22 9.78 11.02
CA ILE A 56 3.70 8.45 10.61
C ILE A 56 2.57 7.60 10.06
N VAL A 57 1.39 7.62 10.67
CA VAL A 57 0.22 6.85 10.20
C VAL A 57 -0.31 7.41 8.87
N LEU A 58 -0.46 8.73 8.76
CA LEU A 58 -0.97 9.41 7.56
C LEU A 58 -0.04 9.27 6.35
N VAL A 59 1.26 9.13 6.57
CA VAL A 59 2.26 8.93 5.52
C VAL A 59 2.51 7.43 5.27
N GLY A 60 2.69 6.66 6.34
CA GLY A 60 3.08 5.25 6.28
C GLY A 60 2.00 4.33 5.74
N LEU A 61 0.74 4.47 6.20
CA LEU A 61 -0.35 3.62 5.72
C LEU A 61 -0.59 3.69 4.21
N PRO A 62 -0.71 4.88 3.58
CA PRO A 62 -0.92 4.96 2.13
C PRO A 62 0.31 4.48 1.35
N LEU A 63 1.53 4.71 1.85
CA LEU A 63 2.74 4.19 1.22
C LEU A 63 2.76 2.65 1.22
N VAL A 64 2.61 2.04 2.39
CA VAL A 64 2.62 0.58 2.53
C VAL A 64 1.45 -0.03 1.76
N GLY A 65 0.25 0.53 1.91
CA GLY A 65 -0.96 0.10 1.19
C GLY A 65 -0.80 0.19 -0.32
N GLY A 66 -0.30 1.30 -0.85
CA GLY A 66 -0.05 1.50 -2.27
C GLY A 66 1.00 0.55 -2.84
N VAL A 67 2.10 0.31 -2.13
CA VAL A 67 3.14 -0.66 -2.54
C VAL A 67 2.58 -2.08 -2.57
N LEU A 68 1.83 -2.48 -1.54
CA LEU A 68 1.21 -3.80 -1.48
C LEU A 68 0.14 -3.98 -2.57
N HIS A 69 -0.71 -2.98 -2.79
CA HIS A 69 -1.72 -3.00 -3.84
C HIS A 69 -1.07 -3.08 -5.24
N ARG A 70 -0.02 -2.28 -5.48
CA ARG A 70 0.76 -2.35 -6.73
C ARG A 70 1.35 -3.73 -6.97
N ARG A 71 1.88 -4.40 -5.93
CA ARG A 71 2.38 -5.78 -6.05
C ARG A 71 1.28 -6.75 -6.48
N ILE A 72 0.08 -6.64 -5.88
CA ILE A 72 -1.07 -7.47 -6.27
C ILE A 72 -1.46 -7.20 -7.73
N ARG A 73 -1.49 -5.93 -8.15
CA ARG A 73 -1.85 -5.55 -9.52
C ARG A 73 -0.88 -6.09 -10.55
N LEU A 74 0.43 -5.93 -10.31
CA LEU A 74 1.47 -6.44 -11.20
C LEU A 74 1.42 -7.96 -11.31
N GLU A 75 1.11 -8.65 -10.22
CA GLU A 75 0.98 -10.11 -10.24
C GLU A 75 -0.28 -10.55 -10.99
N ALA A 76 -1.43 -9.93 -10.71
CA ALA A 76 -2.70 -10.22 -11.38
C ALA A 76 -2.64 -9.97 -12.90
N ALA A 77 -1.79 -9.05 -13.35
CA ALA A 77 -1.57 -8.77 -14.77
C ALA A 77 -0.86 -9.92 -15.52
N LYS A 78 -0.24 -10.88 -14.82
CA LYS A 78 0.47 -12.01 -15.45
C LYS A 78 -0.46 -13.12 -15.97
N GLY A 79 -1.76 -13.04 -15.71
CA GLY A 79 -2.76 -14.00 -16.21
C GLY A 79 -3.82 -14.35 -15.17
N PRO A 80 -4.89 -15.06 -15.59
CA PRO A 80 -6.08 -15.32 -14.77
C PRO A 80 -5.76 -16.07 -13.46
N ASP A 81 -4.85 -17.03 -13.50
CA ASP A 81 -4.49 -17.84 -12.33
C ASP A 81 -3.21 -17.39 -11.63
N ALA A 82 -2.66 -16.21 -11.97
CA ALA A 82 -1.40 -15.75 -11.39
C ALA A 82 -1.46 -15.60 -9.86
N LEU A 83 -2.54 -15.02 -9.33
CA LEU A 83 -2.74 -14.88 -7.88
C LEU A 83 -2.94 -16.22 -7.18
N TYR A 84 -3.61 -17.19 -7.84
CA TYR A 84 -3.78 -18.54 -7.30
C TYR A 84 -2.43 -19.26 -7.22
N ARG A 85 -1.64 -19.24 -8.30
CA ARG A 85 -0.29 -19.81 -8.32
C ARG A 85 0.60 -19.21 -7.24
N LYS A 86 0.59 -17.88 -7.06
CA LYS A 86 1.35 -17.23 -5.99
C LYS A 86 0.90 -17.61 -4.59
N ARG A 87 -0.40 -17.82 -4.38
CA ARG A 87 -0.90 -18.33 -3.10
C ARG A 87 -0.33 -19.71 -2.79
N ILE A 88 -0.36 -20.63 -3.77
CA ILE A 88 0.16 -22.00 -3.59
C ILE A 88 1.68 -22.00 -3.35
N GLU A 89 2.43 -21.24 -4.16
CA GLU A 89 3.88 -21.07 -3.97
C GLU A 89 4.24 -20.52 -2.59
N ALA A 90 3.46 -19.57 -2.06
CA ALA A 90 3.73 -18.96 -0.77
C ALA A 90 3.32 -19.83 0.44
N SER A 91 2.57 -20.91 0.21
CA SER A 91 2.12 -21.87 1.22
C SER A 91 2.98 -23.13 1.29
N ARG A 92 3.93 -23.28 0.37
CA ARG A 92 4.95 -24.34 0.38
C ARG A 92 6.17 -23.89 1.15
#